data_AF-A0A519DHD4-F1
#
_entry.id   AF-A0A519DHD4-F1
#
_cell.length_a   1.000
_cell.length_b   1.000
_cell.length_c   1.000
_cell.angle_alpha   90.00
_cell.angle_beta   90.00
_cell.angle_gamma   90.00
#
_symmetry.space_group_name_H-M   'P 1'
#
loop_
_entity.id
_entity.type
_entity.pdbx_description
1 polymer ?
#
loop_
_entity_poly.entity_id
_entity_poly.type
_entity_poly.pdbx_seq_one_letter_code
_entity_poly.pdbx_strand_id
1 'polypeptide(L)'
;MHIMTKITLGFGVTLLIGSVILAVAGGGSTVSDLAENPNGVEVWSGTAPDTYQGNFDVMGSYFVFVEDGETVGVDLVGGDLDNRFIPCEEEPNDCEYYDWPGHTYVGQIVVYAPGTWEVEFSGTGGVVLSEQIVDISGVMSIFGGMVGFCCSFCVLGLGVIFIFTLKDNKAQQGVMMVQQADGTIQAVGGMPMQQQPGVASPMVGGAVHPAFATQQPATQPLQQQTTQQGQILPPIGGQQPPN
;
A
#
# COMPACT_ATOMS: atom_id res chain seq x y z
N MET A 1 16.80 -19.57 15.24
CA MET A 1 16.21 -18.45 14.47
C MET A 1 17.21 -17.31 14.45
N HIS A 2 17.58 -16.79 13.28
CA HIS A 2 18.44 -15.63 13.17
C HIS A 2 17.77 -14.41 13.81
N ILE A 3 18.57 -13.51 14.39
CA ILE A 3 18.09 -12.24 14.97
C ILE A 3 17.23 -11.46 13.96
N MET A 4 17.66 -11.42 12.70
CA MET A 4 16.91 -10.76 11.63
C MET A 4 15.54 -11.38 11.38
N THR A 5 15.42 -12.71 11.38
CA THR A 5 14.12 -13.39 11.22
C THR A 5 13.14 -13.04 12.33
N LYS A 6 13.62 -12.88 13.58
CA LYS A 6 12.77 -12.50 14.72
C LYS A 6 12.30 -11.05 14.61
N ILE A 7 13.18 -10.15 14.14
CA ILE A 7 12.85 -8.73 13.94
C ILE A 7 11.83 -8.56 12.82
N THR A 8 12.04 -9.21 11.66
CA THR A 8 11.11 -9.15 10.53
C THR A 8 9.72 -9.69 10.89
N LEU A 9 9.66 -10.81 11.61
CA LEU A 9 8.40 -11.39 12.04
C LEU A 9 7.70 -10.51 13.09
N GLY A 10 8.44 -9.96 14.05
CA GLY A 10 7.90 -9.02 15.04
C GLY A 10 7.33 -7.76 14.39
N PHE A 11 8.09 -7.16 13.46
CA PHE A 11 7.65 -5.98 12.72
C PHE A 11 6.38 -6.26 11.89
N GLY A 12 6.33 -7.39 11.18
CA GLY A 12 5.16 -7.79 10.40
C GLY A 12 3.90 -7.96 11.26
N VAL A 13 4.03 -8.54 12.47
CA VAL A 13 2.90 -8.67 13.41
C VAL A 13 2.45 -7.31 13.94
N THR A 14 3.38 -6.43 14.32
CA THR A 14 3.04 -5.08 14.80
C THR A 14 2.34 -4.27 13.71
N LEU A 15 2.83 -4.35 12.47
CA LEU A 15 2.22 -3.68 11.32
C LEU A 15 0.81 -4.23 11.06
N LEU A 16 0.62 -5.55 11.14
CA LEU A 16 -0.70 -6.18 10.96
C LEU A 16 -1.70 -5.70 12.02
N ILE A 17 -1.30 -5.72 13.29
CA ILE A 17 -2.15 -5.26 14.40
C ILE A 17 -2.49 -3.78 14.23
N GLY A 18 -1.49 -2.94 13.93
CA GLY A 18 -1.70 -1.51 13.70
C GLY A 18 -2.67 -1.24 12.56
N SER A 19 -2.55 -1.98 11.46
CA SER A 19 -3.42 -1.85 10.29
C SER A 19 -4.87 -2.22 10.58
N VAL A 20 -5.09 -3.31 11.33
CA VAL A 20 -6.43 -3.73 11.75
C VAL A 20 -7.06 -2.70 12.68
N ILE A 21 -6.29 -2.16 13.64
CA ILE A 21 -6.80 -1.13 14.55
C ILE A 21 -7.20 0.12 13.76
N LEU A 22 -6.36 0.58 12.83
CA LEU A 22 -6.68 1.74 11.98
C LEU A 22 -7.95 1.50 11.17
N ALA A 23 -8.06 0.34 10.51
CA ALA A 23 -9.23 0.01 9.69
C ALA A 23 -10.53 -0.04 10.51
N VAL A 24 -10.50 -0.66 11.70
CA VAL A 24 -11.70 -0.86 12.52
C VAL A 24 -12.06 0.39 13.30
N ALA A 25 -11.10 1.03 13.97
CA ALA A 25 -11.38 2.16 14.85
C ALA A 25 -11.58 3.48 14.09
N GLY A 26 -10.84 3.71 13.00
CA GLY A 26 -11.02 4.90 12.18
C GLY A 26 -12.04 4.69 11.06
N GLY A 27 -12.03 3.52 10.42
CA GLY A 27 -12.91 3.26 9.28
C GLY A 27 -14.32 2.83 9.67
N GLY A 28 -14.46 2.18 10.83
CA GLY A 28 -15.74 1.64 11.28
C GLY A 28 -16.79 2.72 11.47
N SER A 29 -16.45 3.86 12.09
CA SER A 29 -17.38 4.97 12.30
C SER A 29 -17.84 5.58 10.98
N THR A 30 -16.93 5.86 10.04
CA THR A 30 -17.29 6.45 8.75
C THR A 30 -18.14 5.50 7.90
N VAL A 31 -17.84 4.21 7.90
CA VAL A 31 -18.67 3.22 7.19
C VAL A 31 -20.05 3.09 7.84
N SER A 32 -20.13 3.11 9.17
CA SER A 32 -21.40 3.10 9.89
C SER A 32 -22.23 4.34 9.58
N ASP A 33 -21.65 5.54 9.62
CA ASP A 33 -22.35 6.79 9.36
C ASP A 33 -22.92 6.82 7.92
N LEU A 34 -22.14 6.37 6.93
CA LEU A 34 -22.59 6.27 5.55
C LEU A 34 -23.66 5.18 5.36
N ALA A 35 -23.57 4.07 6.11
CA ALA A 35 -24.56 2.99 6.04
C ALA A 35 -25.89 3.33 6.72
N GLU A 36 -25.83 4.09 7.83
CA GLU A 36 -27.00 4.56 8.56
C GLU A 36 -27.67 5.73 7.85
N ASN A 37 -26.89 6.58 7.17
CA ASN A 37 -27.41 7.72 6.44
C ASN A 37 -26.77 7.89 5.05
N PRO A 38 -27.17 7.05 4.07
CA PRO A 38 -26.60 7.07 2.73
C PRO A 38 -26.93 8.37 1.97
N ASN A 39 -28.06 9.01 2.28
CA ASN A 39 -28.54 10.22 1.62
C ASN A 39 -28.11 11.51 2.33
N GLY A 40 -27.34 11.42 3.42
CA GLY A 40 -26.95 12.59 4.21
C GLY A 40 -28.06 13.15 5.10
N VAL A 41 -27.72 14.17 5.88
CA VAL A 41 -28.63 14.80 6.84
C VAL A 41 -29.31 15.99 6.17
N GLU A 42 -30.63 16.14 6.35
CA GLU A 42 -31.34 17.34 5.88
C GLU A 42 -30.73 18.60 6.51
N VAL A 43 -30.23 19.51 5.66
CA VAL A 43 -29.72 20.82 6.07
C VAL A 43 -30.71 21.93 5.79
N TRP A 44 -31.59 21.73 4.79
CA TRP A 44 -32.60 22.69 4.43
C TRP A 44 -33.76 22.01 3.68
N SER A 45 -34.96 22.52 3.91
CA SER A 45 -36.16 22.17 3.15
C SER A 45 -36.97 23.43 2.85
N GLY A 46 -37.54 23.48 1.65
CA GLY A 46 -38.27 24.65 1.15
C GLY A 46 -39.15 24.32 -0.04
N THR A 47 -39.64 25.35 -0.73
CA THR A 47 -40.52 25.20 -1.89
C THR A 47 -40.11 26.20 -2.97
N ALA A 48 -39.86 25.72 -4.19
CA ALA A 48 -39.47 26.57 -5.29
C ALA A 48 -40.65 27.49 -5.75
N PRO A 49 -40.37 28.72 -6.21
CA PRO A 49 -39.05 29.35 -6.30
C PRO A 49 -38.57 29.92 -4.93
N ASP A 50 -37.31 29.65 -4.59
CA ASP A 50 -36.68 30.14 -3.35
C ASP A 50 -35.15 30.20 -3.49
N THR A 51 -34.48 30.85 -2.54
CA THR A 51 -33.02 30.95 -2.48
C THR A 51 -32.51 30.46 -1.13
N TYR A 52 -31.52 29.57 -1.15
CA TYR A 52 -30.85 29.09 0.05
C TYR A 52 -29.43 29.63 0.12
N GLN A 53 -29.02 30.13 1.28
CA GLN A 53 -27.64 30.53 1.54
C GLN A 53 -27.07 29.66 2.65
N GLY A 54 -26.06 28.86 2.30
CA GLY A 54 -25.46 27.85 3.16
C GLY A 54 -23.94 27.90 3.13
N ASN A 55 -23.30 27.28 4.11
CA ASN A 55 -21.85 27.09 4.12
C ASN A 55 -21.53 25.72 3.54
N PHE A 56 -20.75 25.70 2.46
CA PHE A 56 -20.38 24.47 1.74
C PHE A 56 -18.92 24.13 2.03
N ASP A 57 -18.66 22.85 2.29
CA ASP A 57 -17.32 22.26 2.48
C ASP A 57 -16.87 21.52 1.22
N VAL A 58 -15.57 21.48 0.98
CA VAL A 58 -14.95 20.77 -0.14
C VAL A 58 -15.13 19.27 -0.04
N MET A 59 -15.23 18.75 1.19
CA MET A 59 -15.43 17.32 1.46
C MET A 59 -16.89 16.97 1.78
N GLY A 60 -17.80 17.93 1.63
CA GLY A 60 -19.24 17.72 1.75
C GLY A 60 -19.85 17.38 0.40
N SER A 61 -20.65 16.32 0.36
CA SER A 61 -21.55 16.05 -0.76
C SER A 61 -22.92 16.63 -0.42
N TYR A 62 -23.43 17.53 -1.26
CA TYR A 62 -24.70 18.20 -1.04
C TYR A 62 -25.72 17.69 -2.06
N PHE A 63 -26.67 16.88 -1.63
CA PHE A 63 -27.65 16.25 -2.52
C PHE A 63 -28.95 17.05 -2.55
N VAL A 64 -29.51 17.21 -3.74
CA VAL A 64 -30.77 17.92 -3.95
C VAL A 64 -31.85 16.92 -4.33
N PHE A 65 -32.94 16.94 -3.58
CA PHE A 65 -34.15 16.16 -3.81
C PHE A 65 -35.33 17.08 -4.07
N VAL A 66 -36.19 16.69 -5.00
CA VAL A 66 -37.37 17.46 -5.43
C VAL A 66 -38.62 16.60 -5.24
N GLU A 67 -39.72 17.20 -4.81
CA GLU A 67 -41.00 16.51 -4.62
C GLU A 67 -41.41 15.69 -5.87
N ASP A 68 -41.90 14.48 -5.65
CA ASP A 68 -42.19 13.54 -6.74
C ASP A 68 -43.18 14.11 -7.78
N GLY A 69 -42.76 14.14 -9.03
CA GLY A 69 -43.58 14.61 -10.16
C GLY A 69 -43.48 16.11 -10.42
N GLU A 70 -42.73 16.85 -9.61
CA GLU A 70 -42.44 18.26 -9.82
C GLU A 70 -41.12 18.45 -10.57
N THR A 71 -40.81 19.69 -10.98
CA THR A 71 -39.56 20.00 -11.70
C THR A 71 -39.01 21.32 -11.19
N VAL A 72 -37.82 21.23 -10.58
CA VAL A 72 -37.09 22.35 -10.02
C VAL A 72 -35.74 22.47 -10.71
N GLY A 73 -35.43 23.66 -11.22
CA GLY A 73 -34.09 24.03 -11.68
C GLY A 73 -33.23 24.48 -10.50
N VAL A 74 -31.98 24.06 -10.47
CA VAL A 74 -31.02 24.35 -9.39
C VAL A 74 -29.80 25.03 -10.00
N ASP A 75 -29.50 26.24 -9.53
CA ASP A 75 -28.34 26.99 -9.97
C ASP A 75 -27.51 27.49 -8.78
N LEU A 76 -26.19 27.34 -8.85
CA LEU A 76 -25.27 27.88 -7.85
C LEU A 76 -24.86 29.31 -8.25
N VAL A 77 -25.26 30.31 -7.46
CA VAL A 77 -25.00 31.72 -7.76
C VAL A 77 -23.51 32.01 -7.63
N GLY A 78 -22.92 32.55 -8.70
CA GLY A 78 -21.48 32.83 -8.75
C GLY A 78 -20.60 31.59 -8.91
N GLY A 79 -21.19 30.44 -9.24
CA GLY A 79 -20.48 29.21 -9.56
C GLY A 79 -19.62 29.30 -10.83
N ASP A 80 -18.70 28.36 -10.98
CA ASP A 80 -17.82 28.19 -12.13
C ASP A 80 -17.82 26.72 -12.61
N LEU A 81 -16.81 26.29 -13.37
CA LEU A 81 -16.73 24.90 -13.84
C LEU A 81 -16.51 23.89 -12.70
N ASP A 82 -15.86 24.32 -11.63
CA ASP A 82 -15.53 23.48 -10.48
C ASP A 82 -16.60 23.61 -9.38
N ASN A 83 -17.19 24.79 -9.23
CA ASN A 83 -18.23 25.09 -8.24
C ASN A 83 -19.59 25.21 -8.92
N ARG A 84 -20.34 24.11 -9.01
CA ARG A 84 -21.63 24.09 -9.72
C ARG A 84 -22.57 23.01 -9.21
N PHE A 85 -23.83 23.15 -9.58
CA PHE A 85 -24.77 22.04 -9.56
C PHE A 85 -24.43 21.06 -10.69
N ILE A 86 -24.32 19.78 -10.36
CA ILE A 86 -24.12 18.68 -11.30
C ILE A 86 -25.42 17.86 -11.29
N PRO A 87 -26.19 17.90 -12.40
CA PRO A 87 -27.42 17.13 -12.49
C PRO A 87 -27.13 15.62 -12.42
N CYS A 88 -28.10 14.83 -11.97
CA CYS A 88 -27.91 13.39 -11.80
C CYS A 88 -27.73 12.65 -13.14
N GLU A 89 -28.17 13.24 -14.25
CA GLU A 89 -27.99 12.68 -15.60
C GLU A 89 -26.55 12.83 -16.12
N GLU A 90 -25.70 13.62 -15.47
CA GLU A 90 -24.28 13.76 -15.82
C GLU A 90 -23.44 12.69 -15.10
N GLU A 91 -22.64 11.93 -15.85
CA GLU A 91 -21.68 10.97 -15.26
C GLU A 91 -20.71 11.72 -14.32
N PRO A 92 -20.42 11.21 -13.11
CA PRO A 92 -20.62 9.82 -12.65
C PRO A 92 -21.88 9.60 -11.79
N ASN A 93 -22.84 10.51 -11.79
CA ASN A 93 -24.00 10.41 -10.90
C ASN A 93 -25.00 9.34 -11.39
N ASP A 94 -25.75 8.76 -10.45
CA ASP A 94 -26.85 7.83 -10.72
C ASP A 94 -28.11 8.37 -10.05
N CYS A 95 -29.13 8.67 -10.87
CA CYS A 95 -30.40 9.22 -10.40
C CYS A 95 -31.18 8.24 -9.50
N GLU A 96 -30.88 6.94 -9.55
CA GLU A 96 -31.59 5.90 -8.79
C GLU A 96 -30.86 5.45 -7.51
N TYR A 97 -29.65 5.98 -7.25
CA TYR A 97 -28.85 5.55 -6.10
C TYR A 97 -29.32 6.15 -4.78
N TYR A 98 -29.76 7.41 -4.80
CA TYR A 98 -30.22 8.14 -3.62
C TYR A 98 -31.75 8.21 -3.61
N ASP A 99 -32.35 7.91 -2.46
CA ASP A 99 -33.81 7.85 -2.30
C ASP A 99 -34.23 8.65 -1.06
N TRP A 100 -35.14 9.59 -1.23
CA TRP A 100 -35.70 10.38 -0.13
C TRP A 100 -37.22 10.26 -0.13
N PRO A 101 -37.88 9.97 1.00
CA PRO A 101 -39.32 9.71 1.00
C PRO A 101 -40.14 10.84 0.36
N GLY A 102 -40.84 10.52 -0.73
CA GLY A 102 -41.69 11.46 -1.47
C GLY A 102 -40.93 12.47 -2.34
N HIS A 103 -39.64 12.27 -2.55
CA HIS A 103 -38.80 13.14 -3.37
C HIS A 103 -37.87 12.33 -4.27
N THR A 104 -37.65 12.86 -5.47
CA THR A 104 -36.73 12.33 -6.47
C THR A 104 -35.40 13.07 -6.39
N TYR A 105 -34.29 12.33 -6.41
CA TYR A 105 -32.94 12.90 -6.49
C TYR A 105 -32.71 13.53 -7.88
N VAL A 106 -32.29 14.79 -7.92
CA VAL A 106 -32.07 15.54 -9.17
C VAL A 106 -30.61 15.87 -9.44
N GLY A 107 -29.74 15.77 -8.43
CA GLY A 107 -28.31 16.05 -8.59
C GLY A 107 -27.65 16.52 -7.31
N GLN A 108 -26.39 16.92 -7.42
CA GLN A 108 -25.57 17.34 -6.29
C GLN A 108 -24.89 18.68 -6.54
N ILE A 109 -24.68 19.43 -5.49
CA ILE A 109 -23.90 20.68 -5.51
C ILE A 109 -22.47 20.33 -5.11
N VAL A 110 -21.51 20.66 -5.97
CA VAL A 110 -20.09 20.47 -5.72
C VAL A 110 -19.42 21.82 -5.62
N VAL A 111 -18.61 21.98 -4.57
CA VAL A 111 -17.88 23.22 -4.28
C VAL A 111 -16.44 22.85 -3.91
N TYR A 112 -15.45 23.39 -4.62
CA TYR A 112 -14.02 23.22 -4.30
C TYR A 112 -13.43 24.38 -3.49
N ALA A 113 -14.16 25.48 -3.36
CA ALA A 113 -13.78 26.61 -2.51
C ALA A 113 -14.74 26.72 -1.32
N PRO A 114 -14.29 26.34 -0.09
CA PRO A 114 -15.19 26.30 1.05
C PRO A 114 -15.64 27.72 1.42
N GLY A 115 -16.90 27.87 1.79
CA GLY A 115 -17.47 29.16 2.16
C GLY A 115 -18.97 29.23 2.01
N THR A 116 -19.49 30.44 2.17
CA THR A 116 -20.92 30.70 2.02
C THR A 116 -21.27 30.85 0.54
N TRP A 117 -22.13 29.96 0.06
CA TRP A 117 -22.66 30.00 -1.30
C TRP A 117 -24.18 30.15 -1.27
N GLU A 118 -24.70 30.69 -2.36
CA GLU A 118 -26.14 30.88 -2.56
C GLU A 118 -26.60 29.97 -3.70
N VAL A 119 -27.69 29.26 -3.45
CA VAL A 119 -28.33 28.33 -4.38
C VAL A 119 -29.70 28.89 -4.71
N GLU A 120 -29.96 29.06 -6.00
CA GLU A 120 -31.25 29.50 -6.51
C GLU A 120 -32.04 28.28 -6.99
N PHE A 121 -33.27 28.15 -6.49
CA PHE A 121 -34.24 27.15 -6.90
C PHE A 121 -35.32 27.82 -7.72
N SER A 122 -35.52 27.35 -8.95
CA SER A 122 -36.55 27.83 -9.87
C SER A 122 -37.54 26.72 -10.20
N GLY A 123 -38.79 27.05 -10.50
CA GLY A 123 -39.82 26.07 -10.85
C GLY A 123 -40.92 25.95 -9.79
N THR A 124 -41.51 24.77 -9.68
CA THR A 124 -42.58 24.44 -8.73
C THR A 124 -42.24 23.15 -8.01
N GLY A 125 -42.59 23.06 -6.72
CA GLY A 125 -42.43 21.84 -5.91
C GLY A 125 -41.59 22.03 -4.65
N GLY A 126 -41.73 21.07 -3.72
CA GLY A 126 -40.87 20.96 -2.55
C GLY A 126 -39.43 20.62 -2.92
N VAL A 127 -38.48 21.19 -2.18
CA VAL A 127 -37.04 20.93 -2.34
C VAL A 127 -36.46 20.57 -0.98
N VAL A 128 -35.64 19.51 -0.95
CA VAL A 128 -34.86 19.11 0.21
C VAL A 128 -33.39 19.09 -0.19
N LEU A 129 -32.58 19.80 0.59
CA LEU A 129 -31.13 19.77 0.49
C LEU A 129 -30.59 18.96 1.66
N SER A 130 -29.82 17.93 1.36
CA SER A 130 -29.11 17.14 2.36
C SER A 130 -27.60 17.27 2.21
N GLU A 131 -26.89 17.04 3.31
CA GLU A 131 -25.44 17.08 3.38
C GLU A 131 -24.90 15.74 3.89
N GLN A 132 -23.93 15.20 3.18
CA GLN A 132 -23.13 14.06 3.61
C GLN A 132 -21.67 14.48 3.71
N ILE A 133 -21.17 14.53 4.94
CA ILE A 133 -19.76 14.84 5.20
C ILE A 133 -19.00 13.53 5.33
N VAL A 134 -17.99 13.34 4.48
CA VAL A 134 -17.08 12.21 4.60
C VAL A 134 -15.88 12.61 5.45
N ASP A 135 -15.71 11.99 6.61
CA ASP A 135 -14.53 12.24 7.45
C ASP A 135 -13.26 11.71 6.77
N ILE A 136 -12.37 12.63 6.38
CA ILE A 136 -11.06 12.35 5.80
C ILE A 136 -10.27 11.40 6.70
N SER A 137 -10.38 11.57 8.03
CA SER A 137 -9.64 10.76 8.99
C SER A 137 -10.06 9.29 8.89
N GLY A 138 -11.36 9.05 8.75
CA GLY A 138 -11.92 7.72 8.54
C GLY A 138 -11.55 7.13 7.19
N VAL A 139 -11.68 7.88 6.09
CA VAL A 139 -11.26 7.40 4.76
C VAL A 139 -9.77 7.05 4.74
N MET A 140 -8.91 7.92 5.27
CA MET A 140 -7.47 7.68 5.35
C MET A 140 -7.13 6.49 6.23
N SER A 141 -7.91 6.23 7.27
CA SER A 141 -7.72 5.06 8.13
C SER A 141 -8.12 3.75 7.44
N ILE A 142 -9.17 3.75 6.60
CA ILE A 142 -9.55 2.60 5.75
C ILE A 142 -8.45 2.33 4.73
N PHE A 143 -8.00 3.36 4.01
CA PHE A 143 -6.93 3.22 3.03
C PHE A 143 -5.62 2.77 3.68
N GLY A 144 -5.22 3.41 4.78
CA GLY A 144 -4.03 3.06 5.55
C GLY A 144 -4.11 1.64 6.11
N GLY A 145 -5.27 1.24 6.62
CA GLY A 145 -5.54 -0.11 7.09
C GLY A 145 -5.45 -1.17 5.98
N MET A 146 -6.03 -0.91 4.80
CA MET A 146 -5.99 -1.84 3.67
C MET A 146 -4.57 -2.02 3.12
N VAL A 147 -3.85 -0.91 2.91
CA VAL A 147 -2.46 -0.95 2.43
C VAL A 147 -1.57 -1.64 3.48
N GLY A 148 -1.71 -1.27 4.75
CA GLY A 148 -0.96 -1.87 5.84
C GLY A 148 -1.24 -3.37 6.01
N PHE A 149 -2.50 -3.80 5.87
CA PHE A 149 -2.88 -5.20 5.89
C PHE A 149 -2.18 -5.98 4.77
N CYS A 150 -2.25 -5.50 3.52
CA CYS A 150 -1.60 -6.13 2.36
C CYS A 150 -0.08 -6.24 2.56
N CYS A 151 0.58 -5.14 2.94
CA CYS A 151 2.03 -5.13 3.17
C CYS A 151 2.45 -6.04 4.33
N SER A 152 1.61 -6.19 5.36
CA SER A 152 1.88 -7.06 6.50
C SER A 152 1.95 -8.53 6.08
N PHE A 153 1.09 -9.00 5.18
CA PHE A 153 1.18 -10.37 4.66
C PHE A 153 2.46 -10.61 3.86
N CYS A 154 2.91 -9.62 3.07
CA CYS A 154 4.17 -9.73 2.35
C CYS A 154 5.35 -9.88 3.31
N VAL A 155 5.44 -9.03 4.35
CA VAL A 155 6.53 -9.07 5.33
C VAL A 155 6.49 -10.34 6.18
N LEU A 156 5.30 -10.77 6.61
CA LEU A 156 5.11 -12.02 7.34
C LEU A 156 5.46 -13.23 6.47
N GLY A 157 5.05 -13.24 5.20
CA GLY A 157 5.40 -14.28 4.23
C GLY A 157 6.91 -14.42 4.04
N LEU A 158 7.62 -13.29 3.86
CA LEU A 158 9.09 -13.27 3.80
C LEU A 158 9.71 -13.78 5.11
N GLY A 159 9.18 -13.35 6.26
CA GLY A 159 9.61 -13.83 7.58
C GLY A 159 9.48 -15.34 7.73
N VAL A 160 8.37 -15.93 7.28
CA VAL A 160 8.13 -17.38 7.29
C VAL A 160 9.12 -18.10 6.36
N ILE A 161 9.34 -17.60 5.14
CA ILE A 161 10.32 -18.17 4.21
C ILE A 161 11.72 -18.18 4.86
N PHE A 162 12.13 -17.10 5.51
CA PHE A 162 13.41 -17.04 6.23
C PHE A 162 13.54 -18.06 7.37
N ILE A 163 12.44 -18.46 8.01
CA ILE A 163 12.48 -19.53 9.03
C ILE A 163 12.83 -20.89 8.38
N PHE A 164 12.30 -21.16 7.18
CA PHE A 164 12.55 -22.41 6.46
C PHE A 164 13.87 -22.42 5.69
N THR A 165 14.32 -21.28 5.13
CA THR A 165 15.54 -21.19 4.32
C THR A 165 16.81 -21.00 5.15
N LEU A 166 16.74 -20.37 6.32
CA LEU A 166 17.88 -20.25 7.24
C LEU A 166 17.99 -21.44 8.20
N LYS A 167 17.33 -22.57 7.89
CA LYS A 167 17.51 -23.81 8.61
C LYS A 167 18.87 -24.39 8.24
N ASP A 168 19.79 -24.23 9.18
CA ASP A 168 21.13 -24.82 9.29
C ASP A 168 22.21 -24.24 8.37
N ASN A 169 22.95 -23.27 8.92
CA ASN A 169 24.36 -23.10 8.59
C ASN A 169 25.23 -23.01 9.85
N LYS A 170 25.03 -23.97 10.78
CA LYS A 170 26.06 -24.31 11.79
C LYS A 170 27.20 -25.16 11.20
N ALA A 171 27.13 -25.52 9.92
CA ALA A 171 28.11 -26.39 9.25
C ALA A 171 29.24 -25.63 8.52
N GLN A 172 29.22 -24.29 8.48
CA GLN A 172 30.26 -23.48 7.82
C GLN A 172 30.96 -22.49 8.74
N GLN A 173 31.14 -22.81 10.03
CA GLN A 173 32.38 -22.41 10.69
C GLN A 173 33.48 -23.32 10.14
N GLY A 174 33.96 -22.97 8.94
CA GLY A 174 35.05 -23.66 8.27
C GLY A 174 36.28 -23.59 9.15
N VAL A 175 36.56 -24.68 9.87
CA VAL A 175 37.92 -24.95 10.33
C VAL A 175 38.70 -25.22 9.06
N MET A 176 39.46 -24.23 8.58
CA MET A 176 40.43 -24.45 7.51
C MET A 176 41.49 -25.41 8.06
N MET A 177 41.44 -26.63 7.58
CA MET A 177 42.45 -27.66 7.84
C MET A 177 43.51 -27.47 6.76
N VAL A 178 44.66 -26.89 7.12
CA VAL A 178 45.81 -26.83 6.20
C VAL A 178 46.68 -28.04 6.49
N GLN A 179 46.84 -28.90 5.49
CA GLN A 179 47.77 -30.02 5.56
C GLN A 179 49.17 -29.50 5.26
N GLN A 180 50.05 -29.53 6.26
CA GLN A 180 51.45 -29.15 6.07
C GLN A 180 52.19 -30.29 5.36
N ALA A 181 53.28 -29.95 4.66
CA ALA A 181 54.05 -30.88 3.82
C ALA A 181 54.75 -32.02 4.59
N ASP A 182 54.68 -32.02 5.93
CA ASP A 182 55.18 -33.08 6.81
C ASP A 182 54.11 -34.13 7.19
N GLY A 183 52.88 -33.99 6.67
CA GLY A 183 51.78 -34.92 6.90
C GLY A 183 50.95 -34.64 8.15
N THR A 184 51.22 -33.58 8.91
CA THR A 184 50.41 -33.19 10.08
C THR A 184 49.26 -32.25 9.68
N ILE A 185 48.08 -32.47 10.29
CA ILE A 185 46.89 -31.64 10.08
C ILE A 185 46.76 -30.68 11.26
N GLN A 186 46.86 -29.38 11.01
CA GLN A 186 46.69 -28.35 12.03
C GLN A 186 45.45 -27.50 11.71
N ALA A 187 44.52 -27.44 12.66
CA ALA A 187 43.36 -26.56 12.59
C ALA A 187 43.82 -25.12 12.83
N VAL A 188 43.72 -24.26 11.82
CA VAL A 188 44.11 -22.85 11.93
C VAL A 188 42.83 -22.00 11.96
N GLY A 189 42.56 -21.35 13.09
CA GLY A 189 41.64 -20.22 13.17
C GLY A 189 40.21 -20.52 13.62
N GLY A 190 40.04 -20.86 14.89
CA GLY A 190 38.80 -20.68 15.64
C GLY A 190 39.16 -20.34 17.09
N MET A 191 38.54 -19.30 17.66
CA MET A 191 38.83 -18.81 19.02
C MET A 191 38.90 -19.97 20.03
N PRO A 192 39.90 -20.02 20.94
CA PRO A 192 39.99 -21.11 21.91
C PRO A 192 38.78 -21.04 22.85
N MET A 193 37.87 -22.00 22.74
CA MET A 193 37.02 -22.35 23.87
C MET A 193 37.94 -22.87 24.99
N GLN A 194 37.86 -22.22 26.14
CA GLN A 194 38.40 -22.69 27.41
C GLN A 194 37.94 -24.16 27.64
N GLN A 195 38.87 -25.10 27.50
CA GLN A 195 38.68 -26.49 27.91
C GLN A 195 38.82 -26.59 29.43
N GLN A 196 37.78 -27.12 30.06
CA GLN A 196 37.77 -27.53 31.46
C GLN A 196 38.39 -28.93 31.58
N PRO A 197 39.31 -29.19 32.53
CA PRO A 197 40.08 -30.43 32.54
C PRO A 197 39.32 -31.55 33.25
N GLY A 198 39.24 -32.71 32.59
CA GLY A 198 38.85 -33.96 33.23
C GLY A 198 38.05 -34.85 32.31
N VAL A 199 38.74 -35.87 31.76
CA VAL A 199 38.32 -37.28 31.64
C VAL A 199 39.14 -37.91 30.51
N ALA A 200 39.97 -38.88 30.90
CA ALA A 200 40.83 -39.68 30.04
C ALA A 200 40.06 -40.84 29.39
N SER A 201 40.54 -41.32 28.23
CA SER A 201 40.69 -42.73 27.77
C SER A 201 40.52 -42.85 26.23
N PRO A 202 40.87 -43.97 25.57
CA PRO A 202 42.21 -44.24 25.03
C PRO A 202 42.23 -44.50 23.49
N MET A 203 43.44 -44.51 22.91
CA MET A 203 43.71 -44.78 21.49
C MET A 203 43.68 -46.27 21.12
N VAL A 204 43.01 -46.62 20.00
CA VAL A 204 43.23 -47.79 19.10
C VAL A 204 42.51 -47.41 17.78
N GLY A 205 43.02 -47.44 16.54
CA GLY A 205 44.07 -48.19 15.86
C GLY A 205 43.44 -48.88 14.64
N GLY A 206 43.81 -48.50 13.40
CA GLY A 206 43.55 -49.31 12.19
C GLY A 206 43.04 -48.55 10.96
N ALA A 207 43.96 -48.24 10.04
CA ALA A 207 43.68 -47.82 8.67
C ALA A 207 43.53 -49.04 7.74
N VAL A 208 42.66 -48.94 6.73
CA VAL A 208 42.81 -49.65 5.44
C VAL A 208 42.07 -48.87 4.34
N HIS A 209 42.83 -48.29 3.41
CA HIS A 209 42.43 -48.01 2.02
C HIS A 209 43.11 -49.06 1.12
N PRO A 210 42.48 -49.49 0.02
CA PRO A 210 42.87 -49.02 -1.33
C PRO A 210 41.61 -48.93 -2.27
N ALA A 211 41.59 -48.45 -3.51
CA ALA A 211 42.60 -48.10 -4.50
C ALA A 211 42.01 -47.16 -5.58
N PHE A 212 42.94 -46.51 -6.27
CA PHE A 212 42.92 -45.74 -7.51
C PHE A 212 41.86 -46.06 -8.60
N ALA A 213 41.39 -44.99 -9.25
CA ALA A 213 41.22 -44.96 -10.71
C ALA A 213 41.63 -43.57 -11.25
N THR A 214 42.71 -43.59 -12.02
CA THR A 214 43.30 -42.55 -12.85
C THR A 214 42.41 -42.20 -14.05
N GLN A 215 42.27 -40.92 -14.39
CA GLN A 215 42.25 -40.44 -15.79
C GLN A 215 42.94 -39.07 -15.88
N GLN A 216 43.99 -39.02 -16.69
CA GLN A 216 44.81 -37.83 -16.99
C GLN A 216 44.10 -36.86 -17.94
N PRO A 217 44.49 -35.57 -17.93
CA PRO A 217 43.99 -34.52 -18.81
C PRO A 217 44.74 -34.48 -20.14
N ALA A 218 44.01 -34.25 -21.24
CA ALA A 218 44.59 -33.93 -22.55
C ALA A 218 44.80 -32.41 -22.70
N THR A 219 45.91 -32.07 -23.33
CA THR A 219 46.58 -30.78 -23.46
C THR A 219 45.98 -29.83 -24.52
N GLN A 220 46.09 -28.52 -24.20
CA GLN A 220 46.08 -27.23 -24.97
C GLN A 220 46.42 -27.22 -26.49
N PRO A 221 46.15 -26.14 -27.30
CA PRO A 221 46.37 -24.71 -26.95
C PRO A 221 45.48 -23.58 -27.53
N LEU A 222 45.64 -22.41 -26.88
CA LEU A 222 45.55 -20.99 -27.33
C LEU A 222 45.14 -20.72 -28.79
N GLN A 223 44.10 -19.89 -29.03
CA GLN A 223 44.12 -18.75 -29.99
C GLN A 223 42.96 -17.74 -29.77
N GLN A 224 43.39 -16.47 -29.64
CA GLN A 224 42.78 -15.22 -30.11
C GLN A 224 41.60 -14.52 -29.41
N GLN A 225 41.93 -13.27 -29.12
CA GLN A 225 41.26 -12.18 -28.45
C GLN A 225 40.62 -11.27 -29.51
N THR A 226 39.33 -10.99 -29.41
CA THR A 226 38.71 -9.79 -30.01
C THR A 226 37.53 -9.34 -29.16
N THR A 227 37.76 -8.23 -28.45
CA THR A 227 36.76 -7.38 -27.80
C THR A 227 35.89 -6.68 -28.85
N GLN A 228 34.56 -6.76 -28.73
CA GLN A 228 33.66 -5.72 -29.23
C GLN A 228 32.75 -5.25 -28.08
N GLN A 229 33.07 -4.06 -27.59
CA GLN A 229 32.18 -3.18 -26.84
C GLN A 229 31.13 -2.59 -27.78
N GLY A 230 29.88 -2.52 -27.33
CA GLY A 230 28.79 -1.85 -28.03
C GLY A 230 27.81 -1.21 -27.05
N GLN A 231 28.29 -0.21 -26.29
CA GLN A 231 27.44 0.82 -25.68
C GLN A 231 27.72 2.12 -26.42
N ILE A 232 26.69 2.72 -27.03
CA ILE A 232 26.74 4.11 -27.51
C ILE A 232 25.45 4.80 -27.08
N LEU A 233 25.56 5.67 -26.07
CA LEU A 233 24.63 6.77 -25.79
C LEU A 233 24.77 7.86 -26.87
N PRO A 234 23.71 8.60 -27.24
CA PRO A 234 23.86 9.84 -27.98
C PRO A 234 24.20 11.03 -27.05
N PRO A 235 25.06 11.98 -27.46
CA PRO A 235 25.34 13.18 -26.71
C PRO A 235 24.34 14.31 -27.00
N ILE A 236 24.04 15.05 -25.94
CA ILE A 236 23.30 16.33 -25.90
C ILE A 236 24.28 17.49 -26.15
N GLY A 237 23.84 18.47 -26.95
CA GLY A 237 24.46 19.78 -27.18
C GLY A 237 24.17 20.18 -28.64
N GLY A 238 23.43 21.23 -28.98
CA GLY A 238 23.29 22.55 -28.39
C GLY A 238 23.73 23.55 -29.45
N GLN A 239 22.80 24.19 -30.17
CA GLN A 239 23.04 25.41 -30.96
C GLN A 239 21.77 26.27 -31.11
N GLN A 240 21.99 27.58 -30.96
CA GLN A 240 21.11 28.75 -30.92
C GLN A 240 20.77 29.27 -32.35
N PRO A 241 19.72 30.08 -32.57
CA PRO A 241 19.17 30.36 -33.91
C PRO A 241 19.78 31.60 -34.59
N PRO A 242 19.49 31.83 -35.89
CA PRO A 242 19.44 33.17 -36.45
C PRO A 242 18.13 33.50 -37.20
N ASN A 243 17.66 34.73 -36.96
CA ASN A 243 16.66 35.56 -37.67
C ASN A 243 15.22 35.06 -37.83
#